data_AF-A0A945I3W3-F1
#
_entry.id   AF-A0A945I3W3-F1
#
_cell.length_a   1.000
_cell.length_b   1.000
_cell.length_c   1.000
_cell.angle_alpha   90.00
_cell.angle_beta   90.00
_cell.angle_gamma   90.00
#
_symmetry.space_group_name_H-M   'P 1'
#
loop_
_entity.id
_entity.type
_entity.pdbx_description
1 polymer ?
#
loop_
_entity_poly.entity_id
_entity_poly.type
_entity_poly.pdbx_seq_one_letter_code
_entity_poly.pdbx_strand_id
1 'polypeptide(L)' 'TGEPIGPTAANLKAAVAGETHEYTDMYPGMTRTAREEGFDEIADWFETLAKAEKSHAGRFQKALDSLD' A
#
# COMPACT_ATOMS: atom_id res chain seq x y z
N THR A 1 9.89 3.19 0.64
CA THR A 1 10.09 4.52 0.04
C THR A 1 11.54 4.96 0.00
N GLY A 2 12.37 4.59 0.99
CA GLY A 2 13.76 5.08 1.04
C GLY A 2 13.88 6.52 1.53
N GLU A 3 12.77 7.11 1.98
CA GLU A 3 12.71 8.47 2.52
C GLU A 3 13.25 8.49 3.96
N PRO A 4 14.01 9.53 4.36
CA PRO A 4 14.46 9.70 5.73
C PRO A 4 13.28 9.99 6.67
N ILE A 5 13.45 9.69 7.96
CA ILE A 5 12.47 10.08 8.99
C ILE A 5 12.47 11.62 9.12
N GLY A 6 11.28 12.23 9.04
CA GLY A 6 11.09 13.67 9.13
C GLY A 6 9.90 14.08 10.00
N PRO A 7 9.37 15.30 9.83
CA PRO A 7 8.13 15.73 10.48
C PRO A 7 6.96 14.80 10.15
N THR A 8 5.96 14.73 11.03
CA THR A 8 4.79 13.84 10.85
C THR A 8 4.13 14.01 9.47
N ALA A 9 3.96 15.24 8.98
CA ALA A 9 3.41 15.49 7.66
C ALA A 9 4.25 14.89 6.52
N ALA A 10 5.58 14.92 6.62
CA ALA A 10 6.47 14.32 5.63
C ALA A 10 6.38 12.78 5.69
N ASN A 11 6.36 12.21 6.89
CA ASN A 11 6.24 10.76 7.07
C ASN A 11 4.90 10.24 6.55
N LEU A 12 3.80 10.98 6.77
CA LEU A 12 2.48 10.61 6.26
C LEU A 12 2.41 10.69 4.73
N LYS A 13 3.02 11.71 4.10
CA LYS A 13 3.13 11.77 2.64
C LYS A 13 3.89 10.57 2.07
N ALA A 14 5.02 10.21 2.69
CA ALA A 14 5.79 9.04 2.30
C ALA A 14 4.98 7.75 2.50
N ALA A 15 4.26 7.60 3.60
CA ALA A 15 3.39 6.46 3.86
C ALA A 15 2.29 6.36 2.80
N VAL A 16 1.53 7.43 2.54
CA VAL A 16 0.49 7.45 1.49
C VAL A 16 1.04 7.02 0.13
N ALA A 17 2.23 7.52 -0.25
CA ALA A 17 2.85 7.15 -1.52
C ALA A 17 3.23 5.66 -1.57
N GLY A 18 3.81 5.13 -0.48
CA GLY A 18 4.17 3.72 -0.35
C GLY A 18 2.95 2.81 -0.44
N GLU A 19 1.98 3.02 0.44
CA GLU A 19 0.73 2.26 0.49
C GLU A 19 0.00 2.31 -0.86
N THR A 20 0.00 3.48 -1.53
CA THR A 20 -0.60 3.63 -2.86
C THR A 20 0.09 2.79 -3.91
N HIS A 21 1.43 2.79 -3.94
CA HIS A 21 2.18 1.92 -4.84
C HIS A 21 1.87 0.44 -4.58
N GLU A 22 1.74 0.06 -3.30
CA GLU A 22 1.46 -1.31 -2.91
C GLU A 22 0.10 -1.81 -3.41
N TYR A 23 -0.99 -1.06 -3.19
CA TYR A 23 -2.32 -1.51 -3.62
C TYR A 23 -2.64 -1.29 -5.10
N THR A 24 -1.95 -0.38 -5.78
CA THR A 24 -2.23 -0.06 -7.20
C THR A 24 -1.37 -0.85 -8.18
N ASP A 25 -0.17 -1.26 -7.77
CA ASP A 25 0.80 -1.87 -8.68
C ASP A 25 1.43 -3.13 -8.10
N MET A 26 2.11 -3.03 -6.95
CA MET A 26 2.91 -4.14 -6.40
C MET A 26 2.07 -5.40 -6.13
N TYR A 27 1.05 -5.31 -5.27
CA TYR A 27 0.22 -6.47 -4.94
C TYR A 27 -0.59 -6.97 -6.15
N PRO A 28 -1.23 -6.12 -6.98
CA PRO A 28 -1.83 -6.58 -8.24
C PRO A 28 -0.85 -7.31 -9.16
N GLY A 29 0.41 -6.87 -9.22
CA GLY A 29 1.48 -7.57 -9.95
C GLY A 29 1.78 -8.94 -9.36
N MET A 30 2.00 -9.00 -8.04
CA MET A 30 2.25 -10.25 -7.33
C MET A 30 1.08 -11.24 -7.42
N THR A 31 -0.16 -10.76 -7.34
CA THR A 31 -1.37 -11.56 -7.57
C THR A 31 -1.33 -12.21 -8.95
N ARG A 32 -1.05 -11.43 -10.02
CA ARG A 32 -0.99 -11.98 -11.39
C ARG A 32 0.09 -13.06 -11.51
N THR A 33 1.29 -12.80 -11.02
CA THR A 33 2.39 -13.78 -11.03
C THR A 33 2.02 -15.04 -10.25
N ALA A 34 1.45 -14.91 -9.05
CA ALA A 34 1.03 -16.06 -8.25
C ALA A 34 -0.05 -16.91 -8.96
N ARG A 35 -1.00 -16.29 -9.67
CA ARG A 35 -1.99 -17.02 -10.50
C ARG A 35 -1.33 -17.75 -11.67
N GLU A 36 -0.40 -17.08 -12.37
CA GLU A 36 0.32 -17.66 -13.51
C GLU A 36 1.18 -18.86 -13.10
N GLU A 37 1.73 -18.85 -11.88
CA GLU A 37 2.52 -19.94 -11.31
C GLU A 37 1.68 -21.03 -10.62
N GLY A 38 0.35 -20.87 -10.56
CA GLY A 38 -0.58 -21.85 -9.96
C GLY A 38 -0.68 -21.80 -8.44
N PHE A 39 -0.27 -20.70 -7.81
CA PHE A 39 -0.36 -20.47 -6.36
C PHE A 39 -1.63 -19.68 -5.99
N ASP A 40 -2.80 -20.29 -6.16
CA ASP A 40 -4.08 -19.60 -5.99
C ASP A 40 -4.33 -19.03 -4.59
N GLU A 41 -3.95 -19.77 -3.54
CA GLU A 41 -4.11 -19.29 -2.15
C GLU A 41 -3.22 -18.07 -1.87
N ILE A 42 -2.01 -18.04 -2.43
CA ILE A 42 -1.09 -16.90 -2.29
C ILE A 42 -1.64 -15.69 -3.04
N ALA A 43 -2.22 -15.89 -4.22
CA ALA A 43 -2.86 -14.82 -4.98
C ALA A 43 -4.04 -14.21 -4.21
N ASP A 44 -4.89 -15.02 -3.57
CA ASP A 44 -5.99 -14.55 -2.70
C ASP A 44 -5.48 -13.72 -1.52
N TRP A 45 -4.34 -14.12 -0.94
CA TRP A 45 -3.67 -13.34 0.10
C TRP A 45 -3.19 -11.98 -0.40
N PHE A 46 -2.54 -11.92 -1.58
CA PHE A 46 -2.12 -10.65 -2.16
C PHE A 46 -3.29 -9.72 -2.49
N GLU A 47 -4.43 -10.25 -2.95
CA GLU A 47 -5.65 -9.46 -3.15
C GLU A 47 -6.19 -8.89 -1.83
N THR A 48 -6.07 -9.65 -0.74
CA THR A 48 -6.46 -9.21 0.60
C THR A 48 -5.54 -8.12 1.11
N LEU A 49 -4.22 -8.26 0.91
CA LEU A 49 -3.23 -7.23 1.27
C LEU A 49 -3.46 -5.94 0.50
N ALA A 50 -3.71 -6.00 -0.82
CA ALA A 50 -4.04 -4.81 -1.61
C ALA A 50 -5.24 -4.04 -1.05
N LYS A 51 -6.27 -4.74 -0.53
CA LYS A 51 -7.42 -4.08 0.12
C LYS A 51 -7.04 -3.43 1.45
N ALA A 52 -6.13 -4.04 2.21
CA ALA A 52 -5.61 -3.49 3.46
C ALA A 52 -4.81 -2.20 3.21
N GLU A 53 -3.87 -2.21 2.26
CA GLU A 53 -3.04 -1.03 1.98
C GLU A 53 -3.85 0.13 1.39
N LYS A 54 -4.92 -0.18 0.62
CA LYS A 54 -5.88 0.86 0.22
C LYS A 54 -6.56 1.53 1.42
N SER A 55 -6.87 0.75 2.46
CA SER A 55 -7.42 1.28 3.71
C SER A 55 -6.38 2.12 4.47
N HIS A 56 -5.13 1.65 4.54
CA HIS A 56 -4.02 2.39 5.16
C HIS A 56 -3.76 3.72 4.46
N ALA A 57 -3.61 3.72 3.13
CA ALA A 57 -3.46 4.94 2.33
C ALA A 57 -4.58 5.95 2.62
N GLY A 58 -5.84 5.50 2.65
CA GLY A 58 -6.97 6.35 2.98
C GLY A 58 -6.94 6.92 4.41
N ARG A 59 -6.48 6.13 5.39
CA ARG A 59 -6.34 6.60 6.79
C ARG A 59 -5.19 7.59 6.95
N PHE A 60 -4.05 7.34 6.32
CA PHE A 60 -2.90 8.25 6.37
C PHE A 60 -3.19 9.55 5.64
N GLN A 61 -3.90 9.50 4.50
CA GLN A 61 -4.33 10.71 3.82
C GLN A 61 -5.25 11.55 4.71
N LYS A 62 -6.25 10.94 5.36
CA LYS A 62 -7.13 11.65 6.30
C LYS A 62 -6.36 12.27 7.48
N ALA A 63 -5.37 11.56 8.00
CA ALA A 63 -4.52 12.08 9.08
C ALA A 63 -3.65 13.25 8.60
N LEU A 64 -3.13 13.18 7.36
CA LEU A 64 -2.39 14.25 6.73
C LEU A 64 -3.25 15.50 6.51
N ASP A 65 -4.47 15.32 6.02
CA ASP A 65 -5.42 16.41 5.77
C ASP A 65 -5.90 17.08 7.06
N SER A 66 -5.76 16.40 8.20
CA SER A 66 -6.15 16.90 9.53
C SER A 66 -4.98 17.48 10.32
N LEU A 67 -3.77 17.52 9.75
CA LEU A 67 -2.63 18.21 10.35
C LEU A 67 -2.73 19.70 9.99
N ASP A 68 -2.99 20.52 11.01
CA ASP A 68 -2.98 21.99 10.94
C ASP A 68 -1.65 22.55 10.40
#